data_AF-A0AAU2BVH7-F1
#
_entry.id   AF-A0AAU2BVH7-F1
#
_cell.length_a   1.000
_cell.length_b   1.000
_cell.length_c   1.000
_cell.angle_alpha   90.00
_cell.angle_beta   90.00
_cell.angle_gamma   90.00
#
_symmetry.space_group_name_H-M   'P 1'
#
loop_
_entity.id
_entity.type
_entity.pdbx_description
1 polymer ?
#
loop_
_entity_poly.entity_id
_entity_poly.type
_entity_poly.pdbx_seq_one_letter_code
_entity_poly.pdbx_strand_id
1 'polypeptide(L)' 'MTQSQSPQPDAAPGPEARLSQLEEQVSTLAEAVRALAHGLESIPSQDNPPEEVARGARLAHELLLSQGL' A
#
# COMPACT_ATOMS: atom_id res chain seq x y z
N MET A 1 7.50 -50.34 1.65
CA MET A 1 8.35 -49.15 1.81
C MET A 1 7.54 -47.96 1.32
N THR A 2 6.81 -47.30 2.21
CA THR A 2 5.91 -46.18 1.91
C THR A 2 6.72 -44.90 1.70
N GLN A 3 6.66 -44.35 0.49
CA GLN A 3 7.34 -43.10 0.14
C GLN A 3 6.64 -41.92 0.84
N SER A 4 7.32 -41.31 1.79
CA SER A 4 6.91 -40.07 2.46
C SER A 4 7.13 -38.90 1.51
N GLN A 5 6.08 -38.45 0.83
CA GLN A 5 6.12 -37.24 0.02
C GLN A 5 6.30 -36.05 0.95
N SER A 6 7.47 -35.40 0.88
CA SER A 6 7.79 -34.21 1.65
C SER A 6 6.96 -33.02 1.14
N PRO A 7 6.49 -32.10 2.01
CA PRO A 7 5.73 -30.94 1.57
C PRO A 7 6.70 -29.96 0.89
N GLN A 8 6.53 -29.78 -0.42
CA GLN A 8 7.34 -28.87 -1.21
C GLN A 8 6.88 -27.43 -0.92
N PRO A 9 7.68 -26.58 -0.26
CA PRO A 9 7.22 -25.29 0.21
C PRO A 9 7.77 -24.18 -0.69
N ASP A 10 7.46 -24.16 -2.00
CA ASP A 10 7.86 -23.02 -2.85
C ASP A 10 7.23 -22.99 -4.24
N ALA A 11 5.92 -23.27 -4.35
CA ALA A 11 5.23 -22.94 -5.58
C ALA A 11 4.94 -21.43 -5.59
N ALA A 12 5.70 -20.67 -6.38
CA ALA A 12 5.44 -19.25 -6.58
C ALA A 12 3.96 -19.03 -6.92
N PRO A 13 3.31 -18.00 -6.35
CA PRO A 13 1.87 -17.81 -6.49
C PRO A 13 1.44 -17.84 -7.95
N GLY A 14 0.31 -18.47 -8.22
CA GLY A 14 -0.30 -18.53 -9.55
C GLY A 14 -0.63 -17.12 -10.08
N PRO A 15 -0.86 -16.98 -11.40
CA PRO A 15 -1.09 -15.68 -12.02
C PRO A 15 -2.27 -14.93 -11.40
N GLU A 16 -3.34 -15.62 -11.00
CA GLU A 16 -4.50 -15.03 -10.34
C GLU A 16 -4.14 -14.47 -8.95
N ALA A 17 -3.35 -15.22 -8.17
CA ALA A 17 -2.90 -14.76 -6.85
C ALA A 17 -1.97 -13.54 -6.95
N ARG A 18 -1.10 -13.49 -7.99
CA ARG A 18 -0.28 -12.30 -8.27
C ARG A 18 -1.12 -11.12 -8.71
N LEU A 19 -2.14 -11.34 -9.53
CA LEU A 19 -3.06 -10.29 -9.97
C LEU A 19 -3.82 -9.71 -8.79
N SER A 20 -4.39 -10.54 -7.91
CA SER A 20 -5.08 -10.07 -6.70
C SER A 20 -4.14 -9.28 -5.78
N GLN A 21 -2.89 -9.71 -5.61
CA GLN A 21 -1.90 -8.96 -4.84
C GLN A 21 -1.60 -7.58 -5.47
N LEU A 22 -1.46 -7.53 -6.79
CA LEU A 22 -1.23 -6.26 -7.49
C LEU A 22 -2.44 -5.32 -7.39
N GLU A 23 -3.66 -5.85 -7.50
CA GLU A 23 -4.89 -5.07 -7.33
C GLU A 23 -4.98 -4.45 -5.93
N GLU A 24 -4.65 -5.23 -4.89
CA GLU A 24 -4.62 -4.76 -3.52
C GLU A 24 -3.56 -3.65 -3.33
N GLN A 25 -2.34 -3.88 -3.82
CA GLN A 25 -1.25 -2.89 -3.77
C GLN A 25 -1.61 -1.58 -4.48
N VAL A 26 -2.22 -1.67 -5.67
CA VAL A 26 -2.66 -0.48 -6.42
C VAL A 26 -3.77 0.26 -5.69
N SER A 27 -4.72 -0.44 -5.06
CA SER A 27 -5.76 0.19 -4.25
C SER A 27 -5.16 0.97 -3.08
N THR A 28 -4.25 0.35 -2.34
CA THR A 28 -3.56 1.00 -1.21
C THR A 28 -2.72 2.18 -1.66
N LEU A 29 -2.02 2.07 -2.80
CA LEU A 29 -1.27 3.20 -3.35
C LEU A 29 -2.20 4.37 -3.71
N ALA A 30 -3.37 4.09 -4.30
CA ALA A 30 -4.34 5.12 -4.62
C ALA A 30 -4.89 5.82 -3.36
N GLU A 31 -5.08 5.09 -2.26
CA GLU A 31 -5.46 5.65 -0.97
C GLU A 31 -4.37 6.52 -0.36
N ALA A 32 -3.11 6.05 -0.38
CA ALA A 32 -1.97 6.82 0.10
C ALA A 32 -1.80 8.14 -0.67
N VAL A 33 -1.95 8.11 -2.00
CA VAL A 33 -1.90 9.31 -2.85
C VAL A 33 -3.04 10.26 -2.53
N ARG A 34 -4.26 9.77 -2.30
CA ARG A 34 -5.40 10.61 -1.90
C ARG A 34 -5.17 11.27 -0.54
N ALA A 35 -4.65 10.53 0.44
CA ALA A 35 -4.32 11.07 1.76
C ALA A 35 -3.26 12.18 1.68
N LEU A 36 -2.23 11.97 0.84
CA LEU A 36 -1.20 12.96 0.58
C LEU A 36 -1.79 14.20 -0.11
N ALA A 37 -2.58 14.01 -1.16
CA ALA A 37 -3.23 15.09 -1.89
C ALA A 37 -4.11 15.92 -0.97
N HIS A 38 -4.85 15.28 -0.06
CA HIS A 38 -5.69 15.98 0.91
C HIS A 38 -4.88 16.80 1.92
N GLY A 39 -3.74 16.27 2.41
CA GLY A 39 -2.82 17.07 3.24
C GLY A 39 -2.18 18.24 2.49
N LEU A 40 -2.20 18.21 1.15
CA LEU A 40 -1.70 19.23 0.25
C LEU A 40 -2.80 20.13 -0.35
N GLU A 41 -4.08 19.88 -0.06
CA GLU A 41 -5.21 20.70 -0.52
C GLU A 41 -5.24 22.04 0.24
N SER A 42 -4.31 22.92 -0.11
CA SER A 42 -4.27 24.36 0.16
C SER A 42 -5.01 25.18 -0.90
N ILE A 43 -5.84 26.16 -0.54
CA ILE A 43 -6.17 27.26 -1.47
C ILE A 43 -4.84 27.95 -1.80
N PRO A 44 -4.47 28.19 -3.07
CA PRO A 44 -3.14 28.70 -3.48
C PRO A 44 -2.67 30.00 -2.80
N SER A 45 -3.56 30.70 -2.10
CA SER A 45 -3.33 31.95 -1.40
C SER A 45 -3.15 31.81 0.12
N GLN A 46 -3.17 30.59 0.68
CA GLN A 46 -2.86 30.31 2.08
C GLN A 46 -1.68 29.34 2.15
N ASP A 47 -0.60 29.73 2.83
CA ASP A 47 0.45 28.78 3.23
C ASP A 47 -0.21 27.64 4.02
N ASN A 48 -0.05 26.39 3.58
CA ASN A 48 -0.61 25.25 4.29
C ASN A 48 -0.05 25.24 5.73
N PRO A 49 -0.89 25.00 6.74
CA PRO A 49 -0.39 24.68 8.06
C PRO A 49 0.51 23.44 7.94
N PRO A 50 1.77 23.49 8.40
CA PRO A 50 2.72 22.38 8.27
C PRO A 50 2.20 21.09 8.93
N GLU A 51 1.25 21.21 9.86
CA GLU A 51 0.59 20.09 10.53
C GLU A 51 -0.32 19.26 9.61
N GLU A 52 -1.01 19.87 8.65
CA GLU A 52 -1.92 19.16 7.72
C GLU A 52 -1.14 18.38 6.68
N VAL A 53 -0.08 18.99 6.12
CA VAL A 53 0.87 18.33 5.22
C VAL A 53 1.52 17.14 5.92
N ALA A 54 2.02 17.35 7.15
CA ALA A 54 2.65 16.29 7.92
C ALA A 54 1.67 15.17 8.28
N ARG A 55 0.39 15.49 8.51
CA ARG A 55 -0.65 14.49 8.78
C ARG A 55 -0.96 13.65 7.55
N GLY A 56 -1.16 14.28 6.39
CA GLY A 56 -1.40 13.56 5.13
C GLY A 56 -0.23 12.65 4.77
N ALA A 57 1.01 13.12 4.93
CA ALA A 57 2.21 12.33 4.70
C ALA A 57 2.33 11.13 5.66
N ARG A 58 2.03 11.30 6.96
CA ARG A 58 2.01 10.19 7.93
C ARG A 58 0.97 9.14 7.57
N LEU A 59 -0.24 9.55 7.24
CA LEU A 59 -1.31 8.61 6.91
C LEU A 59 -1.01 7.85 5.61
N ALA A 60 -0.46 8.52 4.60
CA ALA A 60 0.03 7.87 3.39
C ALA A 60 1.12 6.82 3.71
N HIS A 61 2.06 7.16 4.59
CA HIS A 61 3.11 6.24 5.01
C HIS A 61 2.57 5.02 5.76
N GLU A 62 1.61 5.22 6.67
CA GLU A 62 0.95 4.12 7.40
C GLU A 62 0.19 3.17 6.46
N LEU A 63 -0.50 3.71 5.45
CA LEU A 63 -1.18 2.91 4.43
C LEU A 63 -0.20 2.03 3.65
N LEU A 64 0.94 2.58 3.24
CA LEU A 64 1.97 1.82 2.51
C LEU A 64 2.57 0.71 3.38
N LEU A 65 2.92 1.02 4.64
CA LEU A 65 3.44 0.04 5.59
C LEU A 65 2.48 -1.14 5.83
N SER A 66 1.17 -0.90 5.81
CA SER A 66 0.17 -1.96 6.02
C SER A 66 0.19 -3.04 4.93
N GLN A 67 0.68 -2.71 3.73
CA GLN A 67 0.82 -3.62 2.59
C GLN A 67 2.27 -4.04 2.32
N GLY A 68 3.22 -3.61 3.17
CA GLY A 68 4.65 -3.86 2.96
C GLY A 68 5.22 -3.15 1.72
N LEU A 69 4.63 -2.02 1.34
CA LEU A 69 5.06 -1.15 0.25
C LEU A 69 5.99 -0.02 0.73
#